data_AF-A0A7S3H741-F1
#
_entry.id   AF-A0A7S3H741-F1
#
_cell.length_a   1.000
_cell.length_b   1.000
_cell.length_c   1.000
_cell.angle_alpha   90.00
_cell.angle_beta   90.00
_cell.angle_gamma   90.00
#
_symmetry.space_group_name_H-M   'P 1'
#
loop_
_entity.id
_entity.type
_entity.pdbx_description
1 polymer ?
#
loop_
_entity_poly.entity_id
_entity_poly.type
_entity_poly.pdbx_seq_one_letter_code
_entity_poly.pdbx_strand_id
1 'polypeptide(L)'
;EKLETACGGLASRVKDADENMKSFMEKASQLENKRNFYQAQSKEINMFLSRFQLSNAEIDLLYHANIDSSESANAFFEVLHRLKSAYADCKNMVEQHCYTVGFELLEVLGQHQDRAYQHLFEWVKGKCEALSESGATDDMDTNTKLQISIRFLKKLPIYFDQCQDLLVNSRRTQLVQRFAVALTQGDGSSGAAVTAGGGSSAANSASSSKHQHPSSRALDLHAHDAARYVGGMLAWMHQAVASEMEFLE
;
A
#
# COMPACT_ATOMS: atom_id res chain seq x y z
N GLU A 1 80.85 23.76 34.48
CA GLU A 1 80.36 24.79 33.52
C GLU A 1 79.74 24.23 32.25
N LYS A 2 80.47 23.86 31.18
CA LYS A 2 79.82 23.51 29.87
C LYS A 2 78.74 22.41 29.95
N LEU A 3 78.95 21.37 30.76
CA LEU A 3 77.97 20.29 30.96
C LEU A 3 76.75 20.75 31.74
N GLU A 4 76.95 21.61 32.73
CA GLU A 4 75.89 22.14 33.59
C GLU A 4 75.00 23.12 32.83
N THR A 5 75.59 23.92 31.94
CA THR A 5 74.85 24.76 30.98
C THR A 5 74.06 23.92 29.97
N ALA A 6 74.65 22.80 29.47
CA ALA A 6 73.97 21.89 28.55
C ALA A 6 72.81 21.12 29.23
N CYS A 7 73.01 20.64 30.46
CA CYS A 7 71.97 20.00 31.27
C CYS A 7 70.85 21.00 31.65
N GLY A 8 71.18 22.24 31.98
CA GLY A 8 70.21 23.31 32.21
C GLY A 8 69.40 23.65 30.96
N GLY A 9 70.04 23.72 29.80
CA GLY A 9 69.37 23.92 28.50
C GLY A 9 68.46 22.75 28.12
N LEU A 10 68.89 21.51 28.38
CA LEU A 10 68.06 20.33 28.18
C LEU A 10 66.85 20.32 29.11
N ALA A 11 67.04 20.64 30.40
CA ALA A 11 65.96 20.74 31.37
C ALA A 11 64.93 21.81 31.02
N SER A 12 65.38 22.98 30.54
CA SER A 12 64.48 24.04 30.04
C SER A 12 63.65 23.55 28.85
N ARG A 13 64.28 22.91 27.86
CA ARG A 13 63.58 22.39 26.69
C ARG A 13 62.57 21.30 27.03
N VAL A 14 62.89 20.44 27.99
CA VAL A 14 61.95 19.42 28.50
C VAL A 14 60.76 20.09 29.18
N LYS A 15 61.00 21.12 30.01
CA LYS A 15 59.94 21.87 30.66
C LYS A 15 59.04 22.59 29.66
N ASP A 16 59.62 23.25 28.65
CA ASP A 16 58.87 23.90 27.58
C ASP A 16 58.06 22.86 26.77
N ALA A 17 58.63 21.69 26.48
CA ALA A 17 57.92 20.62 25.81
C ALA A 17 56.76 20.06 26.66
N ASP A 18 56.91 19.97 27.97
CA ASP A 18 55.88 19.51 28.91
C ASP A 18 54.74 20.54 29.05
N GLU A 19 55.07 21.83 29.18
CA GLU A 19 54.08 22.92 29.18
C GLU A 19 53.32 22.98 27.84
N ASN A 20 54.03 22.82 26.73
CA ASN A 20 53.42 22.73 25.40
C ASN A 20 52.52 21.50 25.27
N MET A 21 52.96 20.32 25.73
CA MET A 21 52.18 19.08 25.73
C MET A 21 50.92 19.24 26.59
N LYS A 22 51.02 19.86 27.75
CA LYS A 22 49.86 20.14 28.62
C LYS A 22 48.85 21.04 27.92
N SER A 23 49.30 22.14 27.32
CA SER A 23 48.42 23.04 26.56
C SER A 23 47.77 22.36 25.36
N PHE A 24 48.50 21.43 24.72
CA PHE A 24 48.00 20.63 23.61
C PHE A 24 46.96 19.61 24.09
N MET A 25 47.24 18.86 25.16
CA MET A 25 46.29 17.92 25.75
C MET A 25 45.02 18.62 26.23
N GLU A 26 45.12 19.82 26.79
CA GLU A 26 43.96 20.61 27.19
C GLU A 26 43.10 21.00 25.97
N LYS A 27 43.73 21.49 24.89
CA LYS A 27 43.02 21.79 23.64
C LYS A 27 42.40 20.53 23.01
N ALA A 28 43.11 19.41 23.04
CA ALA A 28 42.61 18.12 22.54
C ALA A 28 41.37 17.67 23.34
N SER A 29 41.41 17.75 24.67
CA SER A 29 40.28 17.44 25.54
C SER A 29 39.09 18.38 25.30
N GLN A 30 39.33 19.68 25.12
CA GLN A 30 38.28 20.64 24.79
C GLN A 30 37.61 20.33 23.43
N LEU A 31 38.40 19.98 22.41
CA LEU A 31 37.89 19.57 21.10
C LEU A 31 37.10 18.27 21.18
N GLU A 32 37.55 17.31 21.97
CA GLU A 32 36.84 16.05 22.18
C GLU A 32 35.50 16.26 22.89
N ASN A 33 35.46 17.10 23.93
CA ASN A 33 34.23 17.46 24.61
C ASN A 33 33.23 18.15 23.66
N LYS A 34 33.71 19.09 22.82
CA LYS A 34 32.88 19.73 21.78
C LYS A 34 32.37 18.72 20.75
N ARG A 35 33.22 17.80 20.28
CA ARG A 35 32.83 16.73 19.36
C ARG A 35 31.72 15.86 19.96
N ASN A 36 31.87 15.45 21.22
CA ASN A 36 30.87 14.64 21.92
C ASN A 36 29.55 15.40 22.09
N PHE A 37 29.61 16.69 22.42
CA PHE A 37 28.42 17.55 22.52
C PHE A 37 27.68 17.65 21.18
N TYR A 38 28.35 18.00 20.09
CA TYR A 38 27.71 18.09 18.77
C TYR A 38 27.22 16.73 18.26
N GLN A 39 27.91 15.64 18.60
CA GLN A 39 27.46 14.29 18.26
C GLN A 39 26.17 13.92 18.99
N ALA A 40 26.04 14.26 20.27
CA ALA A 40 24.80 14.05 21.02
C ALA A 40 23.65 14.89 20.44
N GLN A 41 23.89 16.17 20.16
CA GLN A 41 22.90 17.07 19.56
C GLN A 41 22.45 16.58 18.17
N SER A 42 23.40 16.14 17.32
CA SER A 42 23.07 15.57 16.01
C SER A 42 22.20 14.31 16.15
N LYS A 43 22.47 13.46 17.14
CA LYS A 43 21.65 12.26 17.38
C LYS A 43 20.22 12.62 17.78
N GLU A 44 20.03 13.63 18.62
CA GLU A 44 18.70 14.11 19.03
C GLU A 44 17.93 14.69 17.85
N ILE A 45 18.57 15.53 17.03
CA ILE A 45 17.98 16.08 15.81
C ILE A 45 17.59 14.97 14.84
N ASN A 46 18.46 13.97 14.60
CA ASN A 46 18.12 12.85 13.73
C ASN A 46 16.94 12.02 14.26
N MET A 47 16.85 11.85 15.58
CA MET A 47 15.71 11.17 16.20
C MET A 47 14.41 11.97 16.01
N PHE A 48 14.47 13.29 16.18
CA PHE A 48 13.36 14.18 15.89
C PHE A 48 12.96 14.12 14.40
N LEU A 49 13.90 14.29 13.48
CA LEU A 49 13.62 14.28 12.04
C LEU A 49 13.06 12.93 11.57
N SER A 50 13.59 11.80 12.04
CA SER A 50 13.04 10.47 11.69
C SER A 50 11.62 10.23 12.21
N ARG A 51 11.24 10.85 13.32
CA ARG A 51 9.88 10.79 13.88
C ARG A 51 8.88 11.58 13.04
N PHE A 52 9.31 12.72 12.51
CA PHE A 52 8.44 13.79 12.06
C PHE A 52 8.51 14.07 10.55
N GLN A 53 9.60 13.71 9.88
CA GLN A 53 9.75 13.79 8.43
C GLN A 53 9.72 12.40 7.79
N LEU A 54 9.19 12.33 6.57
CA LEU A 54 9.32 11.16 5.71
C LEU A 54 10.63 11.27 4.92
N SER A 55 11.27 10.13 4.69
CA SER A 55 12.43 10.06 3.80
C SER A 55 12.02 10.25 2.33
N ASN A 56 12.96 10.69 1.49
CA ASN A 56 12.67 10.87 0.06
C ASN A 56 12.24 9.56 -0.63
N ALA A 57 12.79 8.42 -0.22
CA ALA A 57 12.38 7.11 -0.73
C ALA A 57 10.92 6.77 -0.38
N GLU A 58 10.46 7.19 0.80
CA GLU A 58 9.06 7.02 1.21
C GLU A 58 8.12 7.93 0.42
N ILE A 59 8.54 9.16 0.15
CA ILE A 59 7.77 10.09 -0.69
C ILE A 59 7.65 9.55 -2.13
N ASP A 60 8.74 9.00 -2.68
CA ASP A 60 8.71 8.41 -4.02
C ASP A 60 7.74 7.22 -4.11
N LEU A 61 7.71 6.37 -3.07
CA LEU A 61 6.74 5.28 -2.96
C LEU A 61 5.30 5.82 -2.89
N LEU A 62 5.03 6.88 -2.13
CA LEU A 62 3.69 7.47 -2.06
C LEU A 62 3.19 8.01 -3.40
N TYR A 63 4.09 8.48 -4.27
CA TYR A 63 3.71 9.17 -5.49
C TYR A 63 3.67 8.26 -6.72
N HIS A 64 4.44 7.17 -6.73
CA HIS A 64 4.66 6.36 -7.93
C HIS A 64 4.55 4.84 -7.68
N ALA A 65 4.15 4.39 -6.49
CA ALA A 65 4.01 2.96 -6.23
C ALA A 65 2.97 2.30 -7.16
N ASN A 66 3.28 1.09 -7.62
CA ASN A 66 2.30 0.29 -8.34
C ASN A 66 1.46 -0.52 -7.34
N ILE A 67 0.20 -0.12 -7.14
CA ILE A 67 -0.71 -0.77 -6.18
C ILE A 67 -1.20 -2.14 -6.67
N ASP A 68 -1.04 -2.48 -7.95
CA ASP A 68 -1.38 -3.82 -8.45
C ASP A 68 -0.39 -4.87 -7.92
N SER A 69 0.88 -4.51 -7.74
CA SER A 69 1.90 -5.40 -7.16
C SER A 69 1.75 -5.50 -5.64
N SER A 70 1.64 -6.71 -5.10
CA SER A 70 1.43 -6.94 -3.66
C SER A 70 2.56 -6.35 -2.79
N GLU A 71 3.82 -6.52 -3.19
CA GLU A 71 4.97 -5.99 -2.45
C GLU A 71 4.97 -4.46 -2.41
N SER A 72 4.75 -3.81 -3.56
CA SER A 72 4.72 -2.34 -3.66
C SER A 72 3.48 -1.75 -2.98
N ALA A 73 2.33 -2.45 -3.01
CA ALA A 73 1.11 -2.02 -2.33
C ALA A 73 1.28 -2.05 -0.81
N ASN A 74 1.88 -3.12 -0.26
CA ASN A 74 2.14 -3.22 1.18
C ASN A 74 3.07 -2.10 1.64
N ALA A 75 4.17 -1.86 0.93
CA ALA A 75 5.07 -0.74 1.22
C ALA A 75 4.34 0.62 1.14
N PHE A 76 3.49 0.83 0.14
CA PHE A 76 2.68 2.05 0.02
C PHE A 76 1.76 2.25 1.23
N PHE A 77 1.01 1.21 1.65
CA PHE A 77 0.08 1.31 2.77
C PHE A 77 0.80 1.50 4.11
N GLU A 78 1.97 0.89 4.30
CA GLU A 78 2.81 1.11 5.48
C GLU A 78 3.28 2.55 5.56
N VAL A 79 3.80 3.10 4.45
CA VAL A 79 4.25 4.50 4.40
C VAL A 79 3.08 5.46 4.57
N LEU A 80 1.90 5.16 4.00
CA LEU A 80 0.69 5.96 4.19
C LEU A 80 0.22 5.95 5.66
N HIS A 81 0.34 4.81 6.34
CA HIS A 81 0.06 4.72 7.77
C HIS A 81 1.07 5.54 8.59
N ARG A 82 2.36 5.44 8.26
CA ARG A 82 3.42 6.26 8.88
C ARG A 82 3.16 7.75 8.69
N LEU A 83 2.81 8.19 7.48
CA LEU A 83 2.47 9.58 7.17
C LEU A 83 1.33 10.08 8.06
N LYS A 84 0.28 9.28 8.21
CA LYS A 84 -0.86 9.62 9.06
C LYS A 84 -0.48 9.70 10.54
N SER A 85 0.37 8.79 11.03
CA SER A 85 0.90 8.84 12.39
C SER A 85 1.72 10.10 12.60
N ALA A 86 2.66 10.39 11.69
CA ALA A 86 3.49 11.59 11.75
C ALA A 86 2.65 12.87 11.74
N TYR A 87 1.62 12.94 10.89
CA TYR A 87 0.69 14.06 10.85
C TYR A 87 -0.06 14.23 12.19
N ALA A 88 -0.56 13.13 12.76
CA ALA A 88 -1.24 13.15 14.06
C ALA A 88 -0.30 13.57 15.20
N ASP A 89 0.94 13.10 15.19
CA ASP A 89 1.97 13.47 16.16
C ASP A 89 2.31 14.97 16.07
N CYS A 90 2.45 15.52 14.85
CA CYS A 90 2.64 16.95 14.62
C CYS A 90 1.45 17.76 15.09
N LYS A 91 0.24 17.28 14.80
CA LYS A 91 -1.00 17.93 15.23
C LYS A 91 -1.09 18.00 16.75
N ASN A 92 -0.82 16.90 17.44
CA ASN A 92 -0.78 16.86 18.91
C ASN A 92 0.27 17.81 19.48
N MET A 93 1.46 17.87 18.87
CA MET A 93 2.53 18.78 19.27
C MET A 93 2.12 20.26 19.12
N VAL A 94 1.43 20.61 18.02
CA VAL A 94 0.92 21.96 17.79
C VAL A 94 -0.20 22.31 18.76
N GLU A 95 -1.13 21.39 19.02
CA GLU A 95 -2.23 21.57 19.97
C GLU A 95 -1.74 21.83 21.41
N GLN A 96 -0.63 21.20 21.81
CA GLN A 96 -0.08 21.35 23.17
C GLN A 96 0.78 22.61 23.33
N HIS A 97 1.62 22.93 22.34
CA HIS A 97 2.73 23.86 22.55
C HIS A 97 2.85 24.96 21.47
N CYS A 98 1.95 25.01 20.47
CA CYS A 98 1.92 26.06 19.45
C CYS A 98 3.28 26.37 18.78
N TYR A 99 4.10 25.33 18.54
CA TYR A 99 5.40 25.53 17.88
C TYR A 99 5.21 25.91 16.41
N THR A 100 5.87 26.99 15.95
CA THR A 100 5.87 27.42 14.54
C THR A 100 6.32 26.30 13.59
N VAL A 101 7.36 25.57 13.96
CA VAL A 101 7.89 24.41 13.21
C VAL A 101 6.83 23.31 13.03
N GLY A 102 5.92 23.17 14.00
CA GLY A 102 4.84 22.20 13.90
C GLY A 102 3.84 22.54 12.80
N PHE A 103 3.56 23.83 12.57
CA PHE A 103 2.69 24.26 11.48
C PHE A 103 3.32 24.04 10.11
N GLU A 104 4.59 24.41 9.94
CA GLU A 104 5.34 24.17 8.68
C GLU A 104 5.36 22.67 8.35
N LEU A 105 5.56 21.83 9.36
CA LEU A 105 5.58 20.39 9.16
C LEU A 105 4.19 19.83 8.84
N LEU A 106 3.13 20.31 9.49
CA LEU A 106 1.76 19.95 9.13
C LEU A 106 1.42 20.33 7.69
N GLU A 107 1.91 21.46 7.20
CA GLU A 107 1.73 21.89 5.82
C GLU A 107 2.42 20.91 4.86
N VAL A 108 3.69 20.60 5.07
CA VAL A 108 4.45 19.66 4.22
C VAL A 108 3.86 18.25 4.25
N LEU A 109 3.55 17.72 5.44
CA LEU A 109 2.92 16.40 5.58
C LEU A 109 1.52 16.38 4.97
N GLY A 110 0.77 17.48 5.08
CA GLY A 110 -0.54 17.66 4.44
C GLY A 110 -0.44 17.56 2.91
N GLN A 111 0.55 18.22 2.29
CA GLN A 111 0.77 18.14 0.84
C GLN A 111 1.07 16.70 0.38
N HIS A 112 1.93 15.98 1.12
CA HIS A 112 2.20 14.57 0.84
C HIS A 112 0.96 13.70 1.01
N GLN A 113 0.14 14.00 2.01
CA GLN A 113 -1.09 13.26 2.30
C GLN A 113 -2.13 13.45 1.19
N ASP A 114 -2.34 14.69 0.73
CA ASP A 114 -3.22 14.99 -0.40
C ASP A 114 -2.78 14.28 -1.67
N ARG A 115 -1.48 14.31 -1.98
CA ARG A 115 -0.94 13.66 -3.16
C ARG A 115 -1.07 12.13 -3.09
N ALA A 116 -0.83 11.54 -1.93
CA ALA A 116 -1.01 10.11 -1.72
C ALA A 116 -2.47 9.68 -1.87
N TYR A 117 -3.43 10.48 -1.38
CA TYR A 117 -4.85 10.19 -1.56
C TYR A 117 -5.32 10.35 -3.01
N GLN A 118 -4.82 11.34 -3.74
CA GLN A 118 -5.08 11.48 -5.17
C GLN A 118 -4.59 10.25 -5.94
N HIS A 119 -3.37 9.80 -5.65
CA HIS A 119 -2.80 8.61 -6.28
C HIS A 119 -3.63 7.35 -5.98
N LEU A 120 -4.02 7.17 -4.71
CA LEU A 120 -4.90 6.08 -4.29
C LEU A 120 -6.27 6.12 -4.98
N PHE A 121 -6.86 7.32 -5.10
CA PHE A 121 -8.13 7.51 -5.77
C PHE A 121 -8.07 7.19 -7.26
N GLU A 122 -7.02 7.63 -7.97
CA GLU A 122 -6.84 7.33 -9.39
C GLU A 122 -6.73 5.81 -9.63
N TRP A 123 -6.01 5.10 -8.75
CA TRP A 123 -5.94 3.65 -8.82
C TRP A 123 -7.31 2.99 -8.57
N VAL A 124 -8.06 3.43 -7.56
CA VAL A 124 -9.43 2.93 -7.30
C VAL A 124 -10.33 3.14 -8.50
N LYS A 125 -10.29 4.32 -9.12
CA LYS A 125 -11.06 4.65 -10.31
C LYS A 125 -10.70 3.73 -11.47
N GLY A 126 -9.41 3.60 -11.80
CA GLY A 126 -8.95 2.71 -12.87
C GLY A 126 -9.33 1.25 -12.62
N LYS A 127 -9.30 0.79 -11.37
CA LYS A 127 -9.74 -0.56 -11.02
C LYS A 127 -11.25 -0.74 -11.19
N CYS A 128 -12.07 0.24 -10.82
CA CYS A 128 -13.52 0.20 -11.05
C CYS A 128 -13.85 0.18 -12.54
N GLU A 129 -13.15 0.95 -13.36
CA GLU A 129 -13.30 0.93 -14.83
C GLU A 129 -12.91 -0.45 -15.40
N ALA A 130 -11.78 -1.00 -14.97
CA ALA A 130 -11.32 -2.32 -15.39
C ALA A 130 -12.30 -3.45 -15.03
N LEU A 131 -12.94 -3.39 -13.85
CA LEU A 131 -13.98 -4.34 -13.42
C LEU A 131 -15.23 -4.29 -14.31
N SER A 132 -15.51 -3.14 -14.92
CA SER A 132 -16.68 -2.94 -15.79
C SER A 132 -16.42 -3.39 -17.24
N GLU A 133 -15.17 -3.34 -17.70
CA GLU A 133 -14.79 -3.68 -19.09
C GLU A 133 -14.41 -5.16 -19.25
N SER A 134 -13.61 -5.65 -18.32
CA SER A 134 -13.25 -7.05 -18.25
C SER A 134 -14.04 -7.61 -17.09
N GLY A 135 -14.94 -8.56 -17.34
CA GLY A 135 -15.52 -9.42 -16.30
C GLY A 135 -14.46 -10.32 -15.66
N ALA A 136 -13.26 -9.77 -15.44
CA ALA A 136 -12.06 -10.40 -14.96
C ALA A 136 -12.38 -11.09 -13.64
N THR A 137 -11.81 -12.28 -13.52
CA THR A 137 -11.79 -13.07 -12.29
C THR A 137 -11.43 -12.15 -11.12
N ASP A 138 -12.34 -12.00 -10.16
CA ASP A 138 -12.12 -11.27 -8.91
C ASP A 138 -10.89 -11.87 -8.21
N ASP A 139 -9.71 -11.34 -8.49
CA ASP A 139 -8.50 -11.71 -7.78
C ASP A 139 -8.64 -11.17 -6.36
N MET A 140 -8.73 -12.09 -5.39
CA MET A 140 -9.01 -11.81 -3.99
C MET A 140 -8.02 -10.79 -3.40
N ASP A 141 -6.76 -10.82 -3.85
CA ASP A 141 -5.73 -9.85 -3.44
C ASP A 141 -6.09 -8.43 -3.93
N THR A 142 -6.53 -8.30 -5.18
CA THR A 142 -6.92 -6.98 -5.74
C THR A 142 -8.18 -6.42 -5.10
N ASN A 143 -9.14 -7.28 -4.76
CA ASN A 143 -10.33 -6.91 -4.00
C ASN A 143 -9.95 -6.41 -2.60
N THR A 144 -9.10 -7.16 -1.90
CA THR A 144 -8.61 -6.78 -0.57
C THR A 144 -7.93 -5.40 -0.61
N LYS A 145 -7.08 -5.14 -1.61
CA LYS A 145 -6.45 -3.82 -1.80
C LYS A 145 -7.47 -2.71 -2.10
N LEU A 146 -8.49 -3.00 -2.92
CA LEU A 146 -9.58 -2.07 -3.20
C LEU A 146 -10.35 -1.70 -1.93
N GLN A 147 -10.73 -2.69 -1.12
CA GLN A 147 -11.40 -2.47 0.17
C GLN A 147 -10.54 -1.65 1.14
N ILE A 148 -9.24 -1.98 1.27
CA ILE A 148 -8.30 -1.22 2.10
C ILE A 148 -8.23 0.24 1.61
N SER A 149 -8.12 0.44 0.30
CA SER A 149 -8.04 1.77 -0.32
C SER A 149 -9.28 2.61 -0.03
N ILE A 150 -10.48 2.04 -0.25
CA ILE A 150 -11.76 2.70 0.05
C ILE A 150 -11.87 3.02 1.55
N ARG A 151 -11.39 2.13 2.43
CA ARG A 151 -11.39 2.38 3.88
C ARG A 151 -10.51 3.57 4.28
N PHE A 152 -9.38 3.80 3.59
CA PHE A 152 -8.57 5.00 3.77
C PHE A 152 -9.30 6.26 3.26
N LEU A 153 -9.93 6.18 2.09
CA LEU A 153 -10.64 7.30 1.47
C LEU A 153 -11.94 7.68 2.18
N LYS A 154 -12.55 6.76 2.95
CA LYS A 154 -13.79 6.99 3.73
C LYS A 154 -13.74 8.21 4.66
N LYS A 155 -12.55 8.59 5.14
CA LYS A 155 -12.40 9.76 6.02
C LYS A 155 -12.48 11.10 5.28
N LEU A 156 -12.41 11.10 3.95
CA LEU A 156 -12.48 12.28 3.10
C LEU A 156 -13.80 12.25 2.30
N PRO A 157 -14.80 13.05 2.66
CA PRO A 157 -16.14 12.94 2.08
C PRO A 157 -16.16 13.12 0.56
N ILE A 158 -15.30 13.99 0.02
CA ILE A 158 -15.25 14.29 -1.43
C ILE A 158 -14.82 13.06 -2.24
N TYR A 159 -13.80 12.33 -1.77
CA TYR A 159 -13.33 11.12 -2.47
C TYR A 159 -14.28 9.96 -2.25
N PHE A 160 -14.82 9.81 -1.04
CA PHE A 160 -15.69 8.67 -0.71
C PHE A 160 -16.98 8.66 -1.52
N ASP A 161 -17.63 9.81 -1.71
CA ASP A 161 -18.84 9.94 -2.53
C ASP A 161 -18.59 9.49 -3.98
N GLN A 162 -17.51 9.98 -4.58
CA GLN A 162 -17.10 9.59 -5.94
C GLN A 162 -16.71 8.11 -6.04
N CYS A 163 -15.98 7.57 -5.06
CA CYS A 163 -15.64 6.15 -5.02
C CYS A 163 -16.89 5.27 -4.93
N GLN A 164 -17.88 5.68 -4.14
CA GLN A 164 -19.13 4.94 -4.00
C GLN A 164 -19.88 4.88 -5.33
N ASP A 165 -20.02 6.02 -6.01
CA ASP A 165 -20.69 6.09 -7.32
C ASP A 165 -19.97 5.24 -8.37
N LEU A 166 -18.64 5.32 -8.44
CA LEU A 166 -17.81 4.54 -9.36
C LEU A 166 -17.96 3.03 -9.10
N LEU A 167 -17.90 2.62 -7.83
CA LEU A 167 -18.00 1.21 -7.45
C LEU A 167 -19.39 0.64 -7.76
N VAL A 168 -20.45 1.36 -7.38
CA VAL A 168 -21.84 0.97 -7.63
C VAL A 168 -22.11 0.88 -9.13
N ASN A 169 -21.65 1.87 -9.91
CA ASN A 169 -21.84 1.88 -11.35
C ASN A 169 -21.08 0.74 -12.05
N SER A 170 -19.83 0.50 -11.64
CA SER A 170 -19.01 -0.61 -12.15
C SER A 170 -19.66 -1.96 -11.87
N ARG A 171 -20.04 -2.22 -10.61
CA ARG A 171 -20.67 -3.48 -10.20
C ARG A 171 -22.02 -3.70 -10.86
N ARG A 172 -22.86 -2.66 -10.96
CA ARG A 172 -24.12 -2.72 -11.71
C ARG A 172 -23.89 -3.13 -13.17
N THR A 173 -22.91 -2.51 -13.83
CA THR A 173 -22.61 -2.79 -15.24
C THR A 173 -22.13 -4.23 -15.41
N GLN A 174 -21.23 -4.68 -14.54
CA GLN A 174 -20.73 -6.05 -14.52
C GLN A 174 -21.85 -7.07 -14.27
N LEU A 175 -22.74 -6.82 -13.32
CA LEU A 175 -23.87 -7.69 -13.01
C LEU A 175 -24.82 -7.83 -14.21
N VAL A 176 -25.14 -6.73 -14.89
CA VAL A 176 -25.99 -6.75 -16.09
C VAL A 176 -25.32 -7.50 -17.24
N GLN A 177 -24.02 -7.27 -17.47
CA GLN A 177 -23.27 -7.99 -18.50
C GLN A 177 -23.21 -9.49 -18.21
N ARG A 178 -22.89 -9.90 -16.98
CA ARG A 178 -22.86 -11.31 -16.57
C ARG A 178 -24.24 -11.95 -16.69
N PHE A 179 -25.30 -11.23 -16.36
CA PHE A 179 -26.67 -11.72 -16.54
C PHE A 179 -26.99 -11.93 -18.03
N ALA A 180 -26.67 -10.96 -18.89
CA ALA A 180 -26.86 -11.08 -20.34
C ALA A 180 -26.09 -12.26 -20.93
N VAL A 181 -24.85 -12.49 -20.49
CA VAL A 181 -24.04 -13.66 -20.88
C VAL A 181 -24.67 -14.96 -20.37
N ALA A 182 -25.14 -15.02 -19.12
CA ALA A 182 -25.81 -16.19 -18.57
C ALA A 182 -27.12 -16.54 -19.31
N LEU A 183 -27.85 -15.51 -19.74
CA LEU A 183 -29.05 -15.68 -20.57
C LEU A 183 -28.68 -16.25 -21.95
N THR A 184 -27.71 -15.65 -22.64
CA THR A 184 -27.46 -15.89 -24.07
C THR A 184 -26.44 -16.99 -24.40
N GLN A 185 -25.43 -17.21 -23.55
CA GLN A 185 -24.27 -18.05 -23.87
C GLN A 185 -24.10 -19.25 -22.93
N GLY A 186 -24.60 -19.19 -21.69
CA GLY A 186 -24.29 -20.19 -20.67
C GLY A 186 -22.80 -20.14 -20.30
N ASP A 187 -22.46 -20.45 -19.05
CA ASP A 187 -21.06 -20.49 -18.63
C ASP A 187 -20.36 -21.67 -19.32
N GLY A 188 -19.68 -21.38 -20.42
CA GLY A 188 -18.96 -22.34 -21.26
C GLY A 188 -17.58 -22.72 -20.73
N SER A 189 -17.27 -22.46 -19.46
CA SER A 189 -15.92 -22.66 -18.92
C SER A 189 -15.59 -24.09 -18.43
N SER A 190 -16.52 -25.06 -18.50
CA SER A 190 -16.14 -26.47 -18.25
C SER A 190 -17.06 -27.50 -18.88
N GLY A 191 -16.59 -28.18 -19.95
CA GLY A 191 -17.13 -29.47 -20.40
C GLY A 191 -17.49 -29.55 -21.89
N ALA A 192 -16.56 -30.12 -22.66
CA ALA A 192 -16.65 -30.59 -24.05
C ALA A 192 -18.04 -30.95 -24.63
N ALA A 193 -18.29 -30.49 -25.87
CA ALA A 193 -19.03 -31.20 -26.91
C ALA A 193 -18.44 -30.78 -28.28
N VAL A 194 -17.61 -31.61 -28.92
CA VAL A 194 -17.98 -32.51 -30.04
C VAL A 194 -18.62 -31.70 -31.17
N THR A 195 -17.93 -31.47 -32.30
CA THR A 195 -17.81 -32.47 -33.38
C THR A 195 -16.53 -32.38 -34.23
N ALA A 196 -15.94 -33.56 -34.48
CA ALA A 196 -15.37 -34.07 -35.76
C ALA A 196 -13.88 -34.48 -35.74
N GLY A 197 -13.62 -35.80 -35.65
CA GLY A 197 -12.55 -36.47 -36.41
C GLY A 197 -11.40 -37.14 -35.66
N GLY A 198 -11.57 -38.43 -35.29
CA GLY A 198 -10.54 -39.47 -35.46
C GLY A 198 -9.56 -39.81 -34.31
N GLY A 199 -9.65 -41.05 -33.82
CA GLY A 199 -8.45 -41.88 -33.54
C GLY A 199 -7.95 -42.09 -32.10
N SER A 200 -8.40 -43.20 -31.48
CA SER A 200 -7.64 -44.16 -30.66
C SER A 200 -7.00 -43.81 -29.29
N SER A 201 -7.25 -44.73 -28.33
CA SER A 201 -6.35 -45.25 -27.26
C SER A 201 -6.61 -44.86 -25.78
N ALA A 202 -7.33 -45.78 -25.13
CA ALA A 202 -7.17 -46.41 -23.80
C ALA A 202 -6.45 -45.75 -22.60
N ALA A 203 -7.17 -45.80 -21.44
CA ALA A 203 -6.76 -45.98 -20.02
C ALA A 203 -5.85 -44.92 -19.39
N ASN A 204 -5.93 -44.48 -18.13
CA ASN A 204 -6.49 -44.93 -16.83
C ASN A 204 -6.37 -43.67 -15.91
N SER A 205 -7.26 -43.30 -14.98
CA SER A 205 -7.19 -43.63 -13.54
C SER A 205 -8.00 -42.61 -12.71
N ALA A 206 -8.74 -43.13 -11.72
CA ALA A 206 -8.87 -42.66 -10.32
C ALA A 206 -9.37 -41.22 -9.95
N SER A 207 -10.59 -41.23 -9.37
CA SER A 207 -11.03 -40.58 -8.12
C SER A 207 -10.79 -39.07 -7.88
N SER A 208 -11.88 -38.31 -7.70
CA SER A 208 -12.25 -37.69 -6.40
C SER A 208 -13.49 -36.80 -6.52
N SER A 209 -14.49 -37.10 -5.68
CA SER A 209 -15.57 -36.24 -5.16
C SER A 209 -15.66 -34.80 -5.71
N LYS A 210 -16.65 -34.56 -6.59
CA LYS A 210 -17.14 -33.22 -6.91
C LYS A 210 -18.66 -33.24 -6.88
N HIS A 211 -19.26 -32.62 -5.85
CA HIS A 211 -20.69 -32.29 -5.83
C HIS A 211 -20.96 -31.27 -6.94
N GLN A 212 -21.30 -31.77 -8.12
CA GLN A 212 -21.58 -30.96 -9.31
C GLN A 212 -23.08 -30.66 -9.35
N HIS A 213 -23.46 -29.40 -9.10
CA HIS A 213 -24.83 -28.90 -9.31
C HIS A 213 -25.14 -28.87 -10.83
N PRO A 214 -26.35 -29.26 -11.28
CA PRO A 214 -26.66 -29.37 -12.69
C PRO A 214 -27.19 -28.04 -13.23
N SER A 215 -26.32 -27.15 -13.68
CA SER A 215 -26.72 -26.15 -14.67
C SER A 215 -25.51 -25.52 -15.33
N SER A 216 -25.30 -25.81 -16.62
CA SER A 216 -24.76 -24.77 -17.52
C SER A 216 -25.00 -25.16 -18.98
N ARG A 217 -26.26 -25.01 -19.40
CA ARG A 217 -26.57 -24.59 -20.78
C ARG A 217 -27.18 -23.21 -20.64
N ALA A 218 -27.00 -22.34 -21.63
CA ALA A 218 -27.62 -21.01 -21.67
C ALA A 218 -29.06 -21.08 -21.14
N LEU A 219 -29.46 -20.13 -20.28
CA LEU A 219 -30.80 -20.15 -19.70
C LEU A 219 -31.87 -20.16 -20.81
N ASP A 220 -31.57 -19.56 -21.97
CA ASP A 220 -32.44 -19.56 -23.16
C ASP A 220 -32.65 -20.93 -23.82
N LEU A 221 -31.76 -21.91 -23.60
CA LEU A 221 -31.93 -23.27 -24.14
C LEU A 221 -33.12 -24.02 -23.50
N HIS A 222 -33.65 -23.50 -22.39
CA HIS A 222 -34.83 -24.03 -21.69
C HIS A 222 -36.10 -23.20 -21.95
N ALA A 223 -36.08 -22.25 -22.90
CA ALA A 223 -37.19 -21.33 -23.19
C ALA A 223 -38.52 -22.01 -23.59
N HIS A 224 -38.52 -23.33 -23.84
CA HIS A 224 -39.73 -24.11 -24.08
C HIS A 224 -40.60 -24.32 -22.82
N ASP A 225 -40.05 -24.14 -21.62
CA ASP A 225 -40.77 -24.19 -20.35
C ASP A 225 -40.57 -22.88 -19.58
N ALA A 226 -41.61 -22.03 -19.60
CA ALA A 226 -41.58 -20.71 -18.98
C ALA A 226 -41.31 -20.75 -17.46
N ALA A 227 -41.80 -21.77 -16.75
CA ALA A 227 -41.59 -21.89 -15.31
C ALA A 227 -40.12 -22.21 -14.99
N ARG A 228 -39.50 -23.08 -15.81
CA ARG A 228 -38.09 -23.44 -15.67
C ARG A 228 -37.15 -22.30 -16.07
N TYR A 229 -37.50 -21.53 -17.09
CA TYR A 229 -36.76 -20.33 -17.50
C TYR A 229 -36.73 -19.29 -16.38
N VAL A 230 -37.90 -18.93 -15.83
CA VAL A 230 -38.00 -18.00 -14.69
C VAL A 230 -37.28 -18.54 -13.45
N GLY A 231 -37.40 -19.85 -13.18
CA GLY A 231 -36.66 -20.52 -12.11
C GLY A 231 -35.14 -20.39 -12.24
N GLY A 232 -34.61 -20.50 -13.46
CA GLY A 232 -33.19 -20.32 -13.74
C GLY A 232 -32.71 -18.87 -13.58
N MET A 233 -33.52 -17.89 -13.99
CA MET A 233 -33.23 -16.46 -13.75
C MET A 233 -33.17 -16.15 -12.24
N LEU A 234 -34.15 -16.63 -11.47
CA LEU A 234 -34.20 -16.43 -10.02
C LEU A 234 -33.03 -17.11 -9.29
N ALA A 235 -32.66 -18.32 -9.72
CA ALA A 235 -31.49 -19.02 -9.16
C ALA A 235 -30.19 -18.25 -9.44
N TRP A 236 -30.01 -17.72 -10.66
CA TRP A 236 -28.85 -16.88 -10.98
C TRP A 236 -28.85 -15.59 -10.16
N MET A 237 -29.99 -14.90 -10.03
CA MET A 237 -30.11 -13.70 -9.20
C MET A 237 -29.77 -13.98 -7.74
N HIS A 238 -30.26 -15.09 -7.18
CA HIS A 238 -29.92 -15.50 -5.82
C HIS A 238 -28.41 -15.70 -5.64
N GLN A 239 -27.76 -16.40 -6.57
CA GLN A 239 -26.31 -16.60 -6.55
C GLN A 239 -25.55 -15.27 -6.67
N ALA A 240 -26.01 -14.38 -7.56
CA ALA A 240 -25.36 -13.10 -7.80
C ALA A 240 -25.46 -12.17 -6.58
N VAL A 241 -26.62 -12.12 -5.91
CA VAL A 241 -26.79 -11.36 -4.65
C VAL A 241 -25.83 -11.88 -3.58
N ALA A 242 -25.70 -13.20 -3.44
CA ALA A 242 -24.77 -13.78 -2.48
C ALA A 242 -23.32 -13.37 -2.76
N SER A 243 -22.88 -13.40 -4.03
CA SER A 243 -21.52 -12.97 -4.39
C SER A 243 -21.28 -11.47 -4.20
N GLU A 244 -22.28 -10.62 -4.46
CA GLU A 244 -22.16 -9.17 -4.23
C GLU A 244 -22.08 -8.84 -2.74
N MET A 245 -22.79 -9.59 -1.88
CA MET A 245 -22.65 -9.45 -0.44
C MET A 245 -21.25 -9.83 0.05
N GLU A 246 -20.72 -10.96 -0.41
CA GLU A 246 -19.35 -11.39 -0.08
C GLU A 246 -18.28 -10.38 -0.55
N PHE A 247 -18.51 -9.70 -1.68
CA PHE A 247 -17.62 -8.65 -2.15
C PHE A 247 -17.60 -7.40 -1.25
N LEU A 248 -18.76 -7.06 -0.65
CA LEU A 248 -18.93 -5.85 0.16
C LEU A 248 -18.51 -6.01 1.62
N GLU A 249 -18.41 -7.25 2.13
CA GLU A 249 -17.89 -7.57 3.47
C GLU A 249 -16.37 -7.38 3.57
#